data_AF-A0A3N0IRJ8-F1
#
_entry.id   AF-A0A3N0IRJ8-F1
#
_cell.length_a   1.000
_cell.length_b   1.000
_cell.length_c   1.000
_cell.angle_alpha   90.00
_cell.angle_beta   90.00
_cell.angle_gamma   90.00
#
_symmetry.space_group_name_H-M   'P 1'
#
loop_
_entity.id
_entity.type
_entity.pdbx_description
1 polymer ?
#
loop_
_entity_poly.entity_id
_entity_poly.type
_entity_poly.pdbx_seq_one_letter_code
_entity_poly.pdbx_strand_id
1 'polypeptide(L)'
;MHGRNAVRSLTALGVALVLALLAVVCGAALCPGAAWAADERTGSIVVHEYRTQLGATQPGTGDAGAILPADAEPLADVPLTLYRLSEDPQAANGFDPSVTVDSPPLASFDPRTGSTDAQGALAFGDLPRGVYLLVQGAMPGLQPAQQKLLVAVPMENAASDEARWDVHVYPKSYAVASIAKQAVDPDTVYGVGDEASWRIVLPVPAELKANGADGTVRYGSALAVRDPLDAR
;
A
#
# COMPACT_ATOMS: atom_id res chain seq x y z
N MET A 1 3.28 50.62 -32.03
CA MET A 1 3.83 49.30 -32.39
C MET A 1 3.25 48.29 -31.40
N HIS A 2 2.45 47.36 -31.91
CA HIS A 2 1.66 46.41 -31.12
C HIS A 2 2.52 45.20 -30.71
N GLY A 3 2.80 45.04 -29.42
CA GLY A 3 3.42 43.84 -28.85
C GLY A 3 2.36 43.00 -28.15
N ARG A 4 2.07 41.82 -28.70
CA ARG A 4 0.97 40.93 -28.32
C ARG A 4 1.26 40.22 -26.98
N ASN A 5 0.28 40.25 -26.09
CA ASN A 5 0.19 39.41 -24.91
C ASN A 5 0.16 37.92 -25.30
N ALA A 6 1.08 37.13 -24.76
CA ALA A 6 1.01 35.68 -24.81
C ALA A 6 0.83 35.16 -23.39
N VAL A 7 -0.42 35.01 -22.97
CA VAL A 7 -0.78 34.17 -21.83
C VAL A 7 -0.56 32.73 -22.27
N ARG A 8 0.44 32.06 -21.70
CA ARG A 8 0.62 30.62 -21.83
C ARG A 8 0.33 29.98 -20.47
N SER A 9 -0.82 29.34 -20.44
CA SER A 9 -1.32 28.38 -19.46
C SER A 9 -0.22 27.45 -18.94
N LEU A 10 0.10 27.52 -17.64
CA LEU A 10 0.80 26.45 -16.94
C LEU A 10 -0.20 25.33 -16.66
N THR A 11 -0.05 24.23 -17.38
CA THR A 11 -0.66 22.94 -17.10
C THR A 11 -0.17 22.45 -15.74
N ALA A 12 -1.11 22.19 -14.82
CA ALA A 12 -0.84 21.51 -13.56
C ALA A 12 -0.30 20.10 -13.86
N LEU A 13 1.00 19.90 -13.70
CA LEU A 13 1.62 18.58 -13.81
C LEU A 13 1.50 17.91 -12.44
N GLY A 14 0.47 17.07 -12.30
CA GLY A 14 0.27 16.23 -11.12
C GLY A 14 1.49 15.32 -10.94
N VAL A 15 2.17 15.45 -9.81
CA VAL A 15 3.29 14.58 -9.43
C VAL A 15 2.70 13.23 -9.03
N ALA A 16 2.73 12.27 -9.96
CA ALA A 16 2.43 10.87 -9.69
C ALA A 16 3.63 10.24 -8.95
N LEU A 17 3.59 10.24 -7.62
CA LEU A 17 4.52 9.49 -6.78
C LEU A 17 4.14 8.01 -6.83
N VAL A 18 4.61 7.29 -7.85
CA VAL A 18 4.47 5.84 -7.95
C VAL A 18 5.50 5.20 -7.01
N LEU A 19 5.11 4.95 -5.76
CA LEU A 19 5.77 4.03 -4.85
C LEU A 19 4.90 2.77 -4.76
N ALA A 20 5.00 1.92 -5.78
CA ALA A 20 4.48 0.55 -5.73
C ALA A 20 5.45 -0.30 -4.89
N LEU A 21 5.40 -0.14 -3.57
CA LEU A 21 5.94 -1.15 -2.65
C LEU A 21 4.83 -2.17 -2.42
N LEU A 22 4.79 -3.22 -3.25
CA LEU A 22 3.99 -4.41 -2.96
C LEU A 22 4.72 -5.22 -1.90
N ALA A 23 4.08 -5.41 -0.74
CA ALA A 23 4.47 -6.43 0.21
C ALA A 23 3.84 -7.71 -0.31
N VAL A 24 4.65 -8.55 -0.94
CA VAL A 24 4.25 -9.92 -1.20
C VAL A 24 4.14 -10.60 0.16
N VAL A 25 2.93 -10.91 0.61
CA VAL A 25 2.73 -11.90 1.68
C VAL A 25 2.93 -13.27 1.03
N CYS A 26 4.20 -13.66 0.86
CA CYS A 26 4.61 -14.98 0.39
C CYS A 26 5.41 -15.64 1.52
N GLY A 27 4.73 -16.48 2.30
CA GLY A 27 5.41 -17.44 3.16
C GLY A 27 5.77 -18.67 2.35
N ALA A 28 6.90 -18.66 1.63
CA ALA A 28 7.35 -19.83 0.89
C ALA A 28 8.15 -20.80 1.79
N ALA A 29 7.56 -21.95 2.11
CA ALA A 29 8.29 -23.18 2.37
C ALA A 29 7.62 -24.32 1.59
N LEU A 30 8.38 -24.91 0.65
CA LEU A 30 7.93 -25.95 -0.27
C LEU A 30 7.56 -27.24 0.49
N CYS A 31 6.27 -27.57 0.56
CA CYS A 31 5.80 -28.93 0.83
C CYS A 31 4.90 -29.41 -0.33
N PRO A 32 5.08 -30.64 -0.84
CA PRO A 32 4.25 -31.13 -1.94
C PRO A 32 2.85 -31.50 -1.44
N GLY A 33 1.84 -30.93 -2.09
CA GLY A 33 0.44 -31.38 -1.99
C GLY A 33 -0.41 -30.61 -0.98
N ALA A 34 -0.61 -29.32 -1.22
CA ALA A 34 -1.70 -28.56 -0.62
C ALA A 34 -3.05 -29.30 -0.83
N ALA A 35 -3.60 -29.93 0.21
CA ALA A 35 -4.85 -30.71 0.14
C ALA A 35 -6.06 -29.89 -0.35
N TRP A 36 -5.94 -28.56 -0.30
CA TRP A 36 -6.92 -27.58 -0.78
C TRP A 36 -6.78 -27.24 -2.27
N ALA A 37 -5.80 -27.81 -2.99
CA ALA A 37 -5.58 -27.53 -4.41
C ALA A 37 -6.76 -27.97 -5.32
N ALA A 38 -7.64 -28.85 -4.84
CA ALA A 38 -8.86 -29.28 -5.50
C ALA A 38 -10.15 -28.81 -4.78
N ASP A 39 -10.02 -27.98 -3.73
CA ASP A 39 -11.16 -27.43 -2.99
C ASP A 39 -11.76 -26.25 -3.79
N GLU A 40 -13.03 -26.40 -4.19
CA GLU A 40 -13.81 -25.39 -4.94
C GLU A 40 -14.59 -24.43 -4.03
N ARG A 41 -14.34 -24.48 -2.71
CA ARG A 41 -14.91 -23.51 -1.77
C ARG A 41 -14.62 -22.07 -2.23
N THR A 42 -15.51 -21.16 -1.87
CA THR A 42 -15.29 -19.73 -1.97
C THR A 42 -14.75 -19.18 -0.65
N GLY A 43 -13.88 -18.18 -0.74
CA GLY A 43 -13.35 -17.47 0.42
C GLY A 43 -13.82 -16.03 0.49
N SER A 44 -13.17 -15.27 1.36
CA SER A 44 -13.38 -13.85 1.52
C SER A 44 -12.07 -13.10 1.71
N ILE A 45 -12.09 -11.81 1.35
CA ILE A 45 -11.04 -10.85 1.73
C ILE A 45 -11.70 -9.77 2.57
N VAL A 46 -11.22 -9.58 3.80
CA VAL A 46 -11.66 -8.52 4.70
C VAL A 46 -10.52 -7.52 4.87
N VAL A 47 -10.75 -6.31 4.37
CA VAL A 47 -9.81 -5.20 4.45
C VAL A 47 -10.07 -4.42 5.73
N HIS A 48 -9.01 -4.06 6.45
CA HIS A 48 -9.01 -3.17 7.61
C HIS A 48 -8.04 -2.02 7.35
N GLU A 49 -8.52 -0.95 6.73
CA GLU A 49 -7.73 0.23 6.37
C GLU A 49 -7.63 1.19 7.57
N TYR A 50 -6.42 1.67 7.83
CA TYR A 50 -6.17 2.64 8.90
C TYR A 50 -5.06 3.60 8.52
N ARG A 51 -5.11 4.78 9.14
CA ARG A 51 -3.98 5.70 9.18
C ARG A 51 -3.17 5.50 10.44
N THR A 52 -1.88 5.74 10.34
CA THR A 52 -0.95 5.72 11.46
C THR A 52 0.24 6.60 11.10
N GLN A 53 0.93 7.13 12.09
CA GLN A 53 2.23 7.81 11.92
C GLN A 53 3.38 6.79 11.83
N LEU A 54 3.12 5.52 12.14
CA LEU A 54 4.07 4.42 12.24
C LEU A 54 3.88 3.40 11.12
N GLY A 55 4.97 2.76 10.68
CA GLY A 55 4.88 1.65 9.74
C GLY A 55 4.88 0.33 10.50
N ALA A 56 3.73 -0.33 10.72
CA ALA A 56 3.80 -1.69 11.28
C ALA A 56 4.54 -2.62 10.29
N THR A 57 5.54 -3.34 10.79
CA THR A 57 6.49 -4.13 9.98
C THR A 57 6.16 -5.62 9.93
N GLN A 58 5.15 -6.07 10.68
CA GLN A 58 4.69 -7.44 10.55
C GLN A 58 4.09 -7.66 9.16
N PRO A 59 4.61 -8.63 8.39
CA PRO A 59 3.92 -9.13 7.22
C PRO A 59 2.48 -9.48 7.60
N GLY A 60 1.51 -9.12 6.76
CA GLY A 60 0.13 -9.53 6.98
C GLY A 60 0.10 -11.06 7.03
N THR A 61 -0.36 -11.65 8.12
CA THR A 61 -0.45 -13.11 8.24
C THR A 61 -1.71 -13.68 7.62
N GLY A 62 -2.64 -12.79 7.20
CA GLY A 62 -3.98 -13.12 6.75
C GLY A 62 -4.98 -13.35 7.88
N ASP A 63 -4.53 -13.29 9.13
CA ASP A 63 -5.39 -13.57 10.30
C ASP A 63 -6.25 -12.37 10.70
N ALA A 64 -7.42 -12.68 11.24
CA ALA A 64 -8.20 -11.71 12.00
C ALA A 64 -7.45 -11.26 13.26
N GLY A 65 -7.74 -10.05 13.74
CA GLY A 65 -7.25 -9.57 15.03
C GLY A 65 -5.77 -9.22 15.06
N ALA A 66 -5.21 -8.72 13.95
CA ALA A 66 -3.85 -8.19 13.96
C ALA A 66 -3.72 -7.09 15.03
N ILE A 67 -2.62 -7.11 15.78
CA ILE A 67 -2.30 -6.06 16.75
C ILE A 67 -1.88 -4.83 15.94
N LEU A 68 -2.73 -3.81 15.94
CA LEU A 68 -2.47 -2.56 15.26
C LEU A 68 -1.53 -1.65 16.10
N PRO A 69 -0.79 -0.73 15.45
CA PRO A 69 -0.10 0.35 16.14
C PRO A 69 -1.04 1.09 17.10
N ALA A 70 -0.50 1.59 18.22
CA ALA A 70 -1.31 2.28 19.23
C ALA A 70 -1.98 3.57 18.73
N ASP A 71 -1.43 4.16 17.68
CA ASP A 71 -1.92 5.37 17.00
C ASP A 71 -2.73 5.04 15.73
N ALA A 72 -3.05 3.77 15.50
CA ALA A 72 -3.87 3.37 14.36
C ALA A 72 -5.28 3.93 14.50
N GLU A 73 -5.69 4.72 13.50
CA GLU A 73 -7.04 5.26 13.39
C GLU A 73 -7.73 4.68 12.15
N PRO A 74 -8.91 4.06 12.29
CA PRO A 74 -9.62 3.50 11.14
C PRO A 74 -9.97 4.58 10.12
N LEU A 75 -9.90 4.22 8.84
CA LEU A 75 -10.21 5.13 7.73
C LEU A 75 -11.49 4.73 7.02
N ALA A 76 -12.53 5.54 7.18
CA ALA A 76 -13.78 5.41 6.44
C ALA A 76 -13.68 5.96 5.02
N ASP A 77 -14.61 5.52 4.17
CA ASP A 77 -14.84 6.02 2.81
C ASP A 77 -13.64 5.84 1.87
N VAL A 78 -12.71 4.94 2.18
CA VAL A 78 -11.55 4.65 1.32
C VAL A 78 -12.02 3.80 0.14
N PRO A 79 -11.92 4.28 -1.11
CA PRO A 79 -12.37 3.53 -2.27
C PRO A 79 -11.40 2.38 -2.58
N LEU A 80 -11.94 1.19 -2.73
CA LEU A 80 -11.20 -0.04 -3.00
C LEU A 80 -11.79 -0.76 -4.22
N THR A 81 -10.90 -1.25 -5.09
CA THR A 81 -11.26 -2.09 -6.24
C THR A 81 -10.48 -3.39 -6.18
N LEU A 82 -11.19 -4.51 -6.33
CA LEU A 82 -10.62 -5.85 -6.33
C LEU A 82 -10.69 -6.46 -7.73
N TYR A 83 -9.53 -6.87 -8.25
CA TYR A 83 -9.40 -7.62 -9.50
C TYR A 83 -8.93 -9.04 -9.20
N ARG A 84 -9.30 -10.03 -10.04
CA ARG A 84 -8.72 -11.38 -10.01
C ARG A 84 -7.69 -11.50 -11.13
N LEU A 85 -6.47 -11.93 -10.79
CA LEU A 85 -5.34 -12.04 -11.73
C LEU A 85 -5.05 -13.49 -12.13
N SER A 86 -5.38 -14.45 -11.27
CA SER A 86 -5.13 -15.87 -11.49
C SER A 86 -6.23 -16.70 -10.83
N GLU A 87 -6.54 -17.85 -11.43
CA GLU A 87 -7.38 -18.88 -10.80
C GLU A 87 -6.57 -19.81 -9.90
N ASP A 88 -5.25 -19.86 -10.11
CA ASP A 88 -4.32 -20.58 -9.25
C ASP A 88 -3.80 -19.65 -8.14
N PRO A 89 -4.22 -19.83 -6.88
CA PRO A 89 -3.70 -19.09 -5.73
C PRO A 89 -2.20 -19.28 -5.48
N GLN A 90 -1.58 -20.39 -5.95
CA GLN A 90 -0.13 -20.61 -5.82
C GLN A 90 0.69 -19.65 -6.71
N ALA A 91 0.06 -19.06 -7.73
CA ALA A 91 0.70 -18.07 -8.59
C ALA A 91 1.13 -16.79 -7.83
N ALA A 92 0.63 -16.57 -6.60
CA ALA A 92 0.96 -15.42 -5.76
C ALA A 92 2.48 -15.22 -5.59
N ASN A 93 3.21 -16.33 -5.52
CA ASN A 93 4.66 -16.34 -5.30
C ASN A 93 5.48 -16.02 -6.58
N GLY A 94 4.83 -16.04 -7.75
CA GLY A 94 5.45 -15.80 -9.05
C GLY A 94 5.13 -14.44 -9.66
N PHE A 95 4.31 -13.61 -9.01
CA PHE A 95 3.99 -12.27 -9.50
C PHE A 95 5.16 -11.30 -9.26
N ASP A 96 5.52 -10.56 -10.31
CA ASP A 96 6.50 -9.48 -10.24
C ASP A 96 5.95 -8.35 -9.32
N PRO A 97 6.76 -7.77 -8.42
CA PRO A 97 6.34 -6.60 -7.63
C PRO A 97 5.88 -5.40 -8.48
N SER A 98 6.15 -5.40 -9.79
CA SER A 98 5.69 -4.41 -10.77
C SER A 98 4.31 -4.69 -11.38
N VAL A 99 3.56 -5.69 -10.93
CA VAL A 99 2.19 -5.97 -11.41
C VAL A 99 1.33 -4.70 -11.38
N THR A 100 0.94 -4.23 -12.57
CA THR A 100 0.03 -3.11 -12.75
C THR A 100 -1.40 -3.62 -13.00
N VAL A 101 -2.39 -2.72 -12.93
CA VAL A 101 -3.75 -3.03 -13.41
C VAL A 101 -3.74 -3.31 -14.92
N ASP A 102 -2.65 -2.91 -15.61
CA ASP A 102 -2.42 -3.21 -17.02
C ASP A 102 -1.86 -4.62 -17.27
N SER A 103 -1.49 -5.37 -16.22
CA SER A 103 -1.49 -6.84 -16.30
C SER A 103 -2.96 -7.27 -16.29
N PRO A 104 -3.50 -7.76 -17.41
CA PRO A 104 -4.93 -7.77 -17.63
C PRO A 104 -5.62 -8.62 -16.57
N PRO A 105 -6.60 -8.05 -15.82
CA PRO A 105 -7.49 -8.83 -14.99
C PRO A 105 -8.09 -9.99 -15.78
N LEU A 106 -8.40 -11.09 -15.12
CA LEU A 106 -9.13 -12.18 -15.74
C LEU A 106 -10.49 -11.65 -16.21
N ALA A 107 -10.72 -11.69 -17.53
CA ALA A 107 -11.96 -11.22 -18.14
C ALA A 107 -13.22 -11.96 -17.63
N SER A 108 -13.06 -13.15 -17.05
CA SER A 108 -14.12 -13.93 -16.41
C SER A 108 -14.52 -13.43 -15.01
N PHE A 109 -13.83 -12.44 -14.47
CA PHE A 109 -14.12 -11.86 -13.16
C PHE A 109 -14.40 -10.36 -13.30
N ASP A 110 -15.66 -9.98 -13.06
CA ASP A 110 -16.04 -8.57 -12.98
C ASP A 110 -15.37 -7.93 -11.74
N PRO A 111 -14.64 -6.81 -11.90
CA PRO A 111 -14.02 -6.12 -10.78
C PRO A 111 -15.06 -5.73 -9.73
N ARG A 112 -14.73 -5.97 -8.46
CA ARG A 112 -15.62 -5.60 -7.35
C ARG A 112 -15.13 -4.31 -6.73
N THR A 113 -16.05 -3.42 -6.40
CA THR A 113 -15.73 -2.11 -5.83
C THR A 113 -16.51 -1.88 -4.53
N GLY A 114 -15.94 -1.07 -3.65
CA GLY A 114 -16.58 -0.67 -2.41
C GLY A 114 -15.79 0.43 -1.71
N SER A 115 -16.30 0.85 -0.55
CA SER A 115 -15.60 1.79 0.33
C SER A 115 -15.64 1.27 1.76
N THR A 116 -14.59 1.55 2.51
CA THR A 116 -14.50 1.15 3.91
C THR A 116 -15.56 1.85 4.76
N ASP A 117 -16.06 1.15 5.77
CA ASP A 117 -17.02 1.68 6.73
C ASP A 117 -16.37 2.57 7.81
N ALA A 118 -17.16 3.02 8.79
CA ALA A 118 -16.68 3.85 9.89
C ALA A 118 -15.60 3.20 10.77
N GLN A 119 -15.45 1.87 10.69
CA GLN A 119 -14.43 1.10 11.38
C GLN A 119 -13.22 0.80 10.47
N GLY A 120 -13.19 1.37 9.26
CA GLY A 120 -12.14 1.13 8.29
C GLY A 120 -12.25 -0.23 7.60
N ALA A 121 -13.40 -0.90 7.71
CA ALA A 121 -13.57 -2.27 7.22
C ALA A 121 -14.29 -2.33 5.87
N LEU A 122 -13.87 -3.26 5.00
CA LEU A 122 -14.63 -3.65 3.80
C LEU A 122 -14.44 -5.15 3.55
N ALA A 123 -15.54 -5.89 3.36
CA ALA A 123 -15.51 -7.31 3.07
C ALA A 123 -15.92 -7.60 1.60
N PHE A 124 -15.10 -8.40 0.92
CA PHE A 124 -15.43 -9.04 -0.34
C PHE A 124 -15.65 -10.54 -0.07
N GLY A 125 -16.92 -10.98 0.00
CA GLY A 125 -17.29 -12.39 0.19
C GLY A 125 -17.42 -13.17 -1.12
N ASP A 126 -17.75 -14.46 -1.08
CA ASP A 126 -18.02 -15.30 -2.26
C ASP A 126 -16.95 -15.17 -3.37
N LEU A 127 -15.68 -15.20 -2.96
CA LEU A 127 -14.55 -15.12 -3.87
C LEU A 127 -14.13 -16.53 -4.29
N PRO A 128 -14.16 -16.87 -5.59
CA PRO A 128 -13.51 -18.08 -6.07
C PRO A 128 -12.04 -18.11 -5.67
N ARG A 129 -11.43 -19.28 -5.57
CA ARG A 129 -9.98 -19.36 -5.34
C ARG A 129 -9.17 -18.60 -6.40
N GLY A 130 -8.01 -18.08 -6.05
CA GLY A 130 -7.15 -17.37 -6.99
C GLY A 130 -6.25 -16.34 -6.33
N VAL A 131 -5.62 -15.53 -7.16
CA VAL A 131 -4.84 -14.36 -6.73
C VAL A 131 -5.60 -13.11 -7.11
N TYR A 132 -5.72 -12.21 -6.14
CA TYR A 132 -6.45 -10.96 -6.25
C TYR A 132 -5.51 -9.77 -6.10
N LEU A 133 -5.78 -8.72 -6.88
CA LEU A 133 -5.16 -7.40 -6.75
C LEU A 133 -6.16 -6.44 -6.13
N LEU A 134 -5.94 -6.08 -4.88
CA LEU A 134 -6.65 -5.00 -4.20
C LEU A 134 -5.97 -3.68 -4.54
N VAL A 135 -6.74 -2.72 -5.04
CA VAL A 135 -6.26 -1.39 -5.44
C VAL A 135 -6.99 -0.34 -4.63
N GLN A 136 -6.22 0.50 -3.94
CA GLN A 136 -6.72 1.66 -3.23
C GLN A 136 -6.79 2.86 -4.17
N GLY A 137 -7.96 3.50 -4.21
CA GLY A 137 -8.15 4.78 -4.90
C GLY A 137 -7.54 5.93 -4.12
N ALA A 138 -7.27 7.03 -4.81
CA ALA A 138 -6.68 8.22 -4.18
C ALA A 138 -7.68 8.87 -3.20
N MET A 139 -7.16 9.30 -2.04
CA MET A 139 -7.90 10.03 -1.02
C MET A 139 -7.21 11.37 -0.73
N PRO A 140 -7.94 12.51 -0.73
CA PRO A 140 -7.36 13.81 -0.43
C PRO A 140 -6.67 13.85 0.94
N GLY A 141 -5.44 14.34 0.98
CA GLY A 141 -4.68 14.49 2.23
C GLY A 141 -4.16 13.18 2.83
N LEU A 142 -4.31 12.06 2.15
CA LEU A 142 -3.76 10.77 2.53
C LEU A 142 -2.80 10.24 1.46
N GLN A 143 -1.75 9.57 1.91
CA GLN A 143 -0.80 8.86 1.08
C GLN A 143 -0.81 7.38 1.49
N PRO A 144 -1.30 6.45 0.66
CA PRO A 144 -1.21 5.03 0.98
C PRO A 144 0.24 4.60 1.07
N ALA A 145 0.57 3.77 2.06
CA ALA A 145 1.86 3.09 2.12
C ALA A 145 2.04 2.14 0.93
N GLN A 146 0.91 1.55 0.49
CA GLN A 146 0.84 0.61 -0.63
C GLN A 146 -0.48 0.85 -1.35
N GLN A 147 -0.43 1.39 -2.57
CA GLN A 147 -1.66 1.60 -3.34
C GLN A 147 -2.25 0.28 -3.89
N LYS A 148 -1.43 -0.78 -3.93
CA LYS A 148 -1.79 -2.08 -4.50
C LYS A 148 -1.32 -3.19 -3.57
N LEU A 149 -2.14 -4.23 -3.42
CA LEU A 149 -1.84 -5.39 -2.60
C LEU A 149 -2.28 -6.67 -3.32
N LEU A 150 -1.40 -7.67 -3.39
CA LEU A 150 -1.74 -9.00 -3.88
C LEU A 150 -2.19 -9.88 -2.72
N VAL A 151 -3.28 -10.62 -2.92
CA VAL A 151 -3.90 -11.48 -1.91
C VAL A 151 -4.28 -12.81 -2.54
N ALA A 152 -3.79 -13.92 -2.00
CA ALA A 152 -4.22 -15.26 -2.41
C ALA A 152 -5.46 -15.69 -1.62
N VAL A 153 -6.42 -16.32 -2.29
CA VAL A 153 -7.57 -16.99 -1.67
C VAL A 153 -7.62 -18.44 -2.19
N PRO A 154 -7.52 -19.46 -1.32
CA PRO A 154 -7.09 -19.34 0.05
C PRO A 154 -5.61 -18.98 0.12
N MET A 155 -5.17 -18.51 1.28
CA MET A 155 -3.77 -18.29 1.60
C MET A 155 -3.23 -19.43 2.48
N GLU A 156 -1.99 -19.86 2.26
CA GLU A 156 -1.37 -20.86 3.13
C GLU A 156 -1.24 -20.35 4.55
N ASN A 157 -1.48 -21.25 5.51
CA ASN A 157 -1.31 -20.96 6.92
C ASN A 157 0.04 -21.49 7.40
N ALA A 158 0.94 -20.61 7.84
CA ALA A 158 2.23 -21.03 8.36
C ALA A 158 2.15 -21.84 9.67
N ALA A 159 1.01 -21.79 10.38
CA ALA A 159 0.79 -22.48 11.64
C ALA A 159 0.05 -23.82 11.51
N SER A 160 -0.51 -24.15 10.33
CA SER A 160 -1.28 -25.39 10.12
C SER A 160 -1.35 -25.79 8.64
N ASP A 161 -1.57 -27.07 8.36
CA ASP A 161 -1.78 -27.55 6.98
C ASP A 161 -3.12 -27.11 6.35
N GLU A 162 -4.01 -26.45 7.11
CA GLU A 162 -5.26 -25.90 6.61
C GLU A 162 -5.06 -24.51 5.99
N ALA A 163 -5.49 -24.35 4.74
CA ALA A 163 -5.45 -23.05 4.05
C ALA A 163 -6.54 -22.11 4.56
N ARG A 164 -6.21 -20.81 4.63
CA ARG A 164 -7.08 -19.76 5.09
C ARG A 164 -7.93 -19.21 3.95
N TRP A 165 -9.24 -19.45 4.03
CA TRP A 165 -10.21 -18.98 3.05
C TRP A 165 -10.74 -17.58 3.37
N ASP A 166 -10.82 -17.23 4.66
CA ASP A 166 -11.18 -15.90 5.13
C ASP A 166 -9.91 -15.11 5.44
N VAL A 167 -9.46 -14.33 4.47
CA VAL A 167 -8.18 -13.62 4.53
C VAL A 167 -8.40 -12.19 4.99
N HIS A 168 -7.75 -11.82 6.09
CA HIS A 168 -7.76 -10.46 6.60
C HIS A 168 -6.49 -9.71 6.21
N VAL A 169 -6.66 -8.52 5.63
CA VAL A 169 -5.57 -7.64 5.22
C VAL A 169 -5.67 -6.29 5.93
N TYR A 170 -4.52 -5.67 6.19
CA TYR A 170 -4.41 -4.46 7.00
C TYR A 170 -3.56 -3.40 6.28
N PRO A 171 -4.03 -2.89 5.11
CA PRO A 171 -3.33 -1.83 4.40
C PRO A 171 -3.38 -0.52 5.19
N LYS A 172 -2.44 0.37 4.87
CA LYS A 172 -2.10 1.52 5.72
C LYS A 172 -1.93 2.76 4.88
N SER A 173 -2.32 3.89 5.46
CA SER A 173 -2.15 5.21 4.85
C SER A 173 -1.54 6.21 5.84
N TYR A 174 -0.90 7.25 5.33
CA TYR A 174 -0.31 8.34 6.12
C TYR A 174 -1.00 9.66 5.79
N ALA A 175 -1.11 10.58 6.74
CA ALA A 175 -1.54 11.94 6.43
C ALA A 175 -0.43 12.67 5.64
N VAL A 176 -0.77 13.33 4.53
CA VAL A 176 0.22 14.10 3.74
C VAL A 176 0.90 15.18 4.59
N ALA A 177 0.18 15.81 5.52
CA ALA A 177 0.78 16.77 6.45
C ALA A 177 1.88 16.18 7.35
N SER A 178 1.93 14.85 7.54
CA SER A 178 3.05 14.21 8.22
C SER A 178 4.31 14.15 7.37
N ILE A 179 4.20 14.18 6.02
CA ILE A 179 5.32 14.19 5.07
C ILE A 179 5.25 15.47 4.23
N ALA A 180 6.01 16.49 4.63
CA ALA A 180 5.97 17.82 4.00
C ALA A 180 7.31 18.20 3.39
N LYS A 181 7.30 18.82 2.19
CA LYS A 181 8.43 19.57 1.64
C LYS A 181 8.03 21.02 1.48
N GLN A 182 8.84 21.95 1.97
CA GLN A 182 8.60 23.38 1.87
C GLN A 182 9.90 24.16 1.71
N ALA A 183 9.86 25.31 1.04
CA ALA A 183 10.97 26.26 1.10
C ALA A 183 11.15 26.72 2.55
N VAL A 184 12.40 26.97 2.96
CA VAL A 184 12.69 27.50 4.30
C VAL A 184 12.13 28.92 4.46
N ASP A 185 12.12 29.67 3.36
CA ASP A 185 11.70 31.05 3.23
C ASP A 185 10.75 31.17 2.02
N PRO A 186 9.48 30.74 2.17
CA PRO A 186 8.53 30.57 1.05
C PRO A 186 8.13 31.88 0.36
N ASP A 187 8.36 33.02 1.01
CA ASP A 187 8.01 34.34 0.48
C ASP A 187 9.19 35.01 -0.26
N THR A 188 10.37 34.38 -0.29
CA THR A 188 11.55 34.91 -0.99
C THR A 188 11.44 34.68 -2.50
N VAL A 189 11.75 35.72 -3.28
CA VAL A 189 11.91 35.62 -4.74
C VAL A 189 13.37 35.36 -5.06
N TYR A 190 13.66 34.21 -5.67
CA TYR A 190 15.02 33.82 -6.07
C TYR A 190 15.29 34.18 -7.54
N GLY A 191 16.48 34.71 -7.80
CA GLY A 191 17.06 34.86 -9.13
C GLY A 191 17.81 33.61 -9.60
N VAL A 192 18.15 33.59 -10.88
CA VAL A 192 19.00 32.51 -11.45
C VAL A 192 20.39 32.60 -10.83
N GLY A 193 20.80 31.53 -10.16
CA GLY A 193 22.09 31.43 -9.48
C GLY A 193 22.02 31.65 -7.98
N ASP A 194 20.87 32.09 -7.44
CA ASP A 194 20.65 32.21 -6.01
C ASP A 194 20.51 30.83 -5.35
N GLU A 195 20.93 30.75 -4.09
CA GLU A 195 20.78 29.54 -3.28
C GLU A 195 19.38 29.51 -2.65
N ALA A 196 18.60 28.47 -2.97
CA ALA A 196 17.30 28.22 -2.36
C ALA A 196 17.40 27.04 -1.38
N SER A 197 16.84 27.21 -0.18
CA SER A 197 16.85 26.19 0.87
C SER A 197 15.49 25.51 0.99
N TRP A 198 15.50 24.18 1.07
CA TRP A 198 14.30 23.35 1.23
C TRP A 198 14.34 22.55 2.54
N ARG A 199 13.19 22.40 3.18
CA ARG A 199 12.98 21.57 4.36
C ARG A 199 12.03 20.43 4.00
N ILE A 200 12.47 19.20 4.24
CA ILE A 200 11.64 18.00 4.16
C ILE A 200 11.42 17.50 5.60
N VAL A 201 10.15 17.42 6.00
CA VAL A 201 9.68 16.90 7.28
C VAL A 201 8.98 15.57 7.00
N LEU A 202 9.35 14.55 7.75
CA LEU A 202 8.69 13.25 7.75
C LEU A 202 8.67 12.72 9.18
N PRO A 203 7.67 11.92 9.58
CA PRO A 203 7.74 11.21 10.84
C PRO A 203 8.96 10.28 10.78
N VAL A 204 9.72 10.23 11.88
CA VAL A 204 10.74 9.21 12.05
C VAL A 204 10.02 7.94 12.51
N PRO A 205 10.05 6.84 11.74
CA PRO A 205 9.43 5.59 12.17
C PRO A 205 10.04 5.14 13.51
N ALA A 206 9.21 4.85 14.51
CA ALA A 206 9.71 4.40 15.81
C ALA A 206 10.49 3.07 15.71
N GLU A 207 10.21 2.28 14.67
CA GLU A 207 10.86 1.01 14.36
C GLU A 207 12.29 1.18 13.82
N LEU A 208 12.71 2.40 13.48
CA LEU A 208 14.10 2.70 13.16
C LEU A 208 15.03 2.40 14.35
N LYS A 209 14.46 2.34 15.56
CA LYS A 209 15.13 1.91 16.78
C LYS A 209 14.16 1.15 17.70
N ALA A 210 14.24 -0.17 17.71
CA ALA A 210 13.49 -1.02 18.65
C ALA A 210 14.38 -1.45 19.83
N ASN A 211 13.84 -1.38 21.06
CA ASN A 211 14.49 -1.92 22.25
C ASN A 211 13.85 -3.28 22.61
N GLY A 212 14.66 -4.33 22.71
CA GLY A 212 14.27 -5.66 23.16
C GLY A 212 14.15 -5.73 24.68
N ALA A 213 13.34 -6.68 25.17
CA ALA A 213 13.12 -6.92 26.60
C ALA A 213 14.41 -7.37 27.34
N ASP A 214 15.40 -7.84 26.59
CA ASP A 214 16.74 -8.24 27.03
C ASP A 214 17.76 -7.09 27.02
N GLY A 215 17.33 -5.85 26.70
CA GLY A 215 18.20 -4.69 26.55
C GLY A 215 18.86 -4.57 25.17
N THR A 216 18.57 -5.48 24.23
CA THR A 216 19.12 -5.41 22.86
C THR A 216 18.48 -4.26 22.09
N VAL A 217 19.28 -3.42 21.42
CA VAL A 217 18.76 -2.37 20.52
C VAL A 217 18.89 -2.83 19.07
N ARG A 218 17.79 -2.79 18.31
CA ARG A 218 17.74 -3.08 16.88
C ARG A 218 17.47 -1.80 16.11
N TYR A 219 18.16 -1.62 14.98
CA TYR A 219 17.94 -0.48 14.10
C TYR A 219 17.32 -0.93 12.78
N GLY A 220 16.50 -0.07 12.19
CA GLY A 220 16.00 -0.27 10.82
C GLY A 220 17.16 -0.33 9.82
N SER A 221 17.04 -1.13 8.77
CA SER A 221 18.10 -1.33 7.78
C SER A 221 18.26 -0.14 6.83
N ALA A 222 17.24 0.70 6.65
CA ALA A 222 17.30 1.93 5.85
C ALA A 222 16.14 2.89 6.16
N LEU A 223 16.43 4.19 6.11
CA LEU A 223 15.45 5.27 5.90
C LEU A 223 15.99 6.12 4.75
N ALA A 224 15.22 6.28 3.67
CA ALA A 224 15.64 7.03 2.49
C ALA A 224 14.66 8.16 2.19
N VAL A 225 15.18 9.38 2.08
CA VAL A 225 14.47 10.53 1.53
C VAL A 225 15.04 10.77 0.14
N ARG A 226 14.19 10.77 -0.89
CA ARG A 226 14.60 11.07 -2.28
C ARG A 226 13.94 12.37 -2.72
N ASP A 227 14.77 13.30 -3.18
CA ASP A 227 14.34 14.59 -3.70
C ASP A 227 14.87 14.77 -5.14
N PRO A 228 14.11 14.37 -6.16
CA PRO A 228 14.50 14.60 -7.55
C PRO A 228 14.47 16.10 -7.86
N LEU A 229 15.65 16.65 -8.14
CA LEU A 229 15.80 18.06 -8.51
C LEU A 229 15.54 18.24 -10.01
N ASP A 230 14.97 19.39 -10.37
CA ASP A 230 14.76 19.75 -11.77
C ASP A 230 16.10 19.84 -12.50
N ALA A 231 16.14 19.29 -13.72
CA ALA A 231 17.32 19.38 -14.57
C ALA A 231 17.31 20.75 -15.24
N ARG A 232 18.30 21.57 -14.91
CA ARG A 232 18.51 22.88 -15.54
C ARG A 232 18.62 22.78 -17.06
#